data_AF-A0A1G3A243-F1
#
_entry.id   AF-A0A1G3A243-F1
#
_cell.length_a   1.000
_cell.length_b   1.000
_cell.length_c   1.000
_cell.angle_alpha   90.00
_cell.angle_beta   90.00
_cell.angle_gamma   90.00
#
_symmetry.space_group_name_H-M   'P 1'
#
loop_
_entity.id
_entity.type
_entity.pdbx_description
1 polymer ?
#
loop_
_entity_poly.entity_id
_entity_poly.type
_entity_poly.pdbx_seq_one_letter_code
_entity_poly.pdbx_strand_id
1 'polypeptide(L)'
;MKRSLILGLCQGAGILGVIFLGILIAYATDILTVDRDGTIRLRVSDTGKVTLNTAEAAEGDLRFTPRAIDPTAPLAGDLWYNSAEKLVKYADGNMTTPLAETTNAALTLYVNGTTGDNNNSGLTSGTAVQTIQKAVDLVPPIVRHAVTINIAAGVYRDLGGASSNVYIADKSVLATGSITIVGDVATPSNVRVTGNASEVDPTPIRANGFFVYNVYGVSIRGILCNYFTLSGVRAYKANVDLTSCVCSNNSVYGMLYDLFSRGWLTSCTANSNGNAGLMINTMSSVNPTSCTFSSNTGSGVWCQFASQAYIQTCTITSNGSHGILGQYNANMNSVNNVAGANNTGYGVYANRGAQISISGTTPNGTSGGTGADAATFAICQ
;
A
#
# COMPACT_ATOMS: atom_id res chain seq x y z
N MET A 1 41.97 28.67 -33.69
CA MET A 1 41.07 29.72 -33.15
C MET A 1 40.13 29.03 -32.17
N LYS A 2 40.09 29.47 -30.89
CA LYS A 2 39.66 28.75 -29.65
C LYS A 2 40.78 27.97 -28.92
N ARG A 3 41.58 28.69 -28.13
CA ARG A 3 42.27 28.24 -26.88
C ARG A 3 43.19 29.29 -26.23
N SER A 4 43.25 30.53 -26.73
CA SER A 4 44.23 31.53 -26.24
C SER A 4 43.67 32.73 -25.48
N LEU A 5 42.41 32.72 -25.00
CA LEU A 5 41.88 33.86 -24.22
C LEU A 5 41.78 33.62 -22.70
N ILE A 6 42.04 32.40 -22.20
CA ILE A 6 41.94 32.09 -20.76
C ILE A 6 43.32 31.93 -20.10
N LEU A 7 44.40 31.75 -20.88
CA LEU A 7 45.77 31.65 -20.35
C LEU A 7 46.47 33.00 -20.15
N GLY A 8 45.87 34.11 -20.61
CA GLY A 8 46.44 35.46 -20.49
C GLY A 8 46.14 36.19 -19.17
N LEU A 9 45.21 35.68 -18.35
CA LEU A 9 44.82 36.32 -17.07
C LEU A 9 45.54 35.73 -15.84
N CYS A 10 46.35 34.69 -16.00
CA CYS A 10 47.03 34.00 -14.88
C CYS A 10 48.55 34.19 -14.85
N GLN A 11 49.13 35.13 -15.61
CA GLN A 11 50.57 35.44 -15.54
C GLN A 11 50.91 36.80 -14.93
N GLY A 12 49.95 37.52 -14.35
CA GLY A 12 50.20 38.85 -13.76
C GLY A 12 49.51 39.17 -12.44
N ALA A 13 48.65 38.29 -11.90
CA ALA A 13 48.02 38.51 -10.60
C ALA A 13 48.56 37.49 -9.61
N GLY A 14 49.56 37.89 -8.81
CA GLY A 14 49.92 37.18 -7.59
C GLY A 14 48.73 37.07 -6.63
N ILE A 15 48.94 36.40 -5.50
CA ILE A 15 48.03 36.06 -4.38
C ILE A 15 46.80 37.00 -4.15
N LEU A 16 46.89 38.28 -4.48
CA LEU A 16 45.78 39.24 -4.48
C LEU A 16 44.60 38.91 -5.43
N GLY A 17 44.82 38.20 -6.55
CA GLY A 17 43.75 37.84 -7.49
C GLY A 17 42.78 36.77 -6.96
N VAL A 18 43.31 35.82 -6.18
CA VAL A 18 42.50 34.78 -5.50
C VAL A 18 41.77 35.38 -4.28
N ILE A 19 42.38 36.37 -3.63
CA ILE A 19 41.76 37.11 -2.52
C ILE A 19 40.59 37.98 -3.01
N PHE A 20 40.66 38.61 -4.19
CA PHE A 20 39.54 39.41 -4.70
C PHE A 20 38.34 38.59 -5.19
N LEU A 21 38.56 37.37 -5.71
CA LEU A 21 37.47 36.45 -6.06
C LEU A 21 36.86 35.78 -4.82
N GLY A 22 37.66 35.57 -3.76
CA GLY A 22 37.19 35.14 -2.44
C GLY A 22 36.43 36.22 -1.68
N ILE A 23 36.83 37.49 -1.81
CA ILE A 23 36.16 38.63 -1.15
C ILE A 23 34.83 38.98 -1.84
N LEU A 24 34.68 38.76 -3.15
CA LEU A 24 33.39 39.02 -3.82
C LEU A 24 32.32 37.96 -3.51
N ILE A 25 32.72 36.74 -3.10
CA ILE A 25 31.78 35.69 -2.69
C ILE A 25 31.52 35.75 -1.17
N ALA A 26 32.46 36.26 -0.37
CA ALA A 26 32.31 36.39 1.08
C ALA A 26 31.49 37.61 1.55
N TYR A 27 31.16 38.57 0.68
CA TYR A 27 30.22 39.65 1.02
C TYR A 27 28.74 39.26 0.86
N ALA A 28 28.46 38.00 0.48
CA ALA A 28 27.13 37.44 0.51
C ALA A 28 27.16 36.06 1.21
N THR A 29 27.00 36.09 2.53
CA THR A 29 26.66 34.99 3.47
C THR A 29 27.83 34.34 4.26
N ASP A 30 27.70 34.40 5.59
CA ASP A 30 28.56 33.85 6.66
C ASP A 30 28.63 32.30 6.71
N ILE A 31 28.60 31.61 5.57
CA ILE A 31 28.35 30.15 5.56
C ILE A 31 29.66 29.33 5.50
N LEU A 32 30.77 29.92 5.08
CA LEU A 32 32.05 29.22 4.89
C LEU A 32 33.23 30.04 5.43
N THR A 33 33.94 29.54 6.42
CA THR A 33 35.21 30.12 6.88
C THR A 33 36.33 29.11 6.72
N VAL A 34 37.44 29.50 6.11
CA VAL A 34 38.67 28.70 6.08
C VAL A 34 39.67 29.35 7.02
N ASP A 35 40.03 28.65 8.10
CA ASP A 35 40.98 29.13 9.09
C ASP A 35 42.43 29.04 8.56
N ARG A 36 43.34 29.78 9.21
CA ARG A 36 44.76 29.84 8.81
C ARG A 36 45.51 28.51 8.90
N ASP A 37 44.96 27.52 9.60
CA ASP A 37 45.52 26.16 9.72
C ASP A 37 44.97 25.19 8.66
N GLY A 38 44.12 25.66 7.73
CA GLY A 38 43.50 24.85 6.69
C GLY A 38 42.18 24.21 7.11
N THR A 39 41.70 24.46 8.33
CA THR A 39 40.39 23.96 8.78
C THR A 39 39.26 24.70 8.08
N ILE A 40 38.29 23.98 7.53
CA ILE A 40 37.07 24.54 6.95
C ILE A 40 35.95 24.47 7.99
N ARG A 41 35.42 25.62 8.39
CA ARG A 41 34.25 25.75 9.29
C ARG A 41 33.03 26.14 8.47
N LEU A 42 31.96 25.35 8.61
CA LEU A 42 30.65 25.62 8.05
C LEU A 42 29.73 26.10 9.19
N ARG A 43 29.16 27.29 9.07
CA ARG A 43 28.04 27.69 9.95
C ARG A 43 26.74 27.27 9.27
N VAL A 44 26.05 26.32 9.89
CA VAL A 44 24.69 25.93 9.50
C VAL A 44 23.75 26.94 10.15
N SER A 45 23.03 27.74 9.35
CA SER A 45 21.95 28.56 9.89
C SER A 45 20.79 27.67 10.32
N ASP A 46 19.99 28.15 11.28
CA ASP A 46 18.92 27.41 11.98
C ASP A 46 17.80 26.84 11.08
N THR A 47 17.91 26.98 9.75
CA THR A 47 16.93 26.51 8.76
C THR A 47 17.52 25.72 7.58
N GLY A 48 18.82 25.41 7.52
CA GLY A 48 19.45 24.85 6.31
C GLY A 48 20.04 23.43 6.44
N LYS A 49 19.52 22.46 5.66
CA LYS A 49 20.16 21.15 5.44
C LYS A 49 21.51 21.32 4.73
N VAL A 50 22.58 20.74 5.30
CA VAL A 50 23.86 20.57 4.58
C VAL A 50 23.78 19.35 3.68
N THR A 51 23.85 19.55 2.36
CA THR A 51 23.94 18.43 1.39
C THR A 51 25.36 18.41 0.82
N LEU A 52 26.15 17.42 1.20
CA LEU A 52 27.46 17.17 0.60
C LEU A 52 27.24 16.35 -0.68
N ASN A 53 27.40 16.97 -1.84
CA ASN A 53 27.42 16.26 -3.11
C ASN A 53 28.77 15.52 -3.23
N THR A 54 28.81 14.24 -2.90
CA THR A 54 29.99 13.40 -3.17
C THR A 54 29.88 12.81 -4.58
N ALA A 55 30.02 13.67 -5.58
CA ALA A 55 30.49 13.25 -6.89
C ALA A 55 31.99 13.57 -6.95
N GLU A 56 32.82 12.53 -7.06
CA GLU A 56 34.29 12.59 -7.21
C GLU A 56 35.17 12.74 -5.95
N ALA A 57 34.86 12.04 -4.86
CA ALA A 57 35.88 11.72 -3.86
C ALA A 57 36.32 10.27 -4.01
N ALA A 58 37.51 10.04 -4.58
CA ALA A 58 38.23 8.78 -4.41
C ALA A 58 38.39 8.49 -2.91
N GLU A 59 38.21 7.23 -2.52
CA GLU A 59 38.33 6.75 -1.13
C GLU A 59 39.62 7.28 -0.47
N GLY A 60 39.48 8.23 0.44
CA GLY A 60 40.60 8.88 1.11
C GLY A 60 40.16 9.83 2.23
N ASP A 61 40.01 9.27 3.43
CA ASP A 61 40.13 9.90 4.75
C ASP A 61 39.39 11.24 5.00
N LEU A 62 38.09 11.15 5.31
CA LEU A 62 37.42 12.10 6.21
C LEU A 62 37.54 11.55 7.65
N ARG A 63 38.60 11.92 8.36
CA ARG A 63 38.78 11.56 9.78
C ARG A 63 38.27 12.68 10.68
N PHE A 64 37.18 12.41 11.41
CA PHE A 64 36.83 13.20 12.58
C PHE A 64 37.73 12.75 13.74
N THR A 65 38.72 13.57 14.12
CA THR A 65 39.45 13.36 15.37
C THR A 65 38.55 13.81 16.53
N PRO A 66 38.23 12.93 17.50
CA PRO A 66 37.45 13.34 18.65
C PRO A 66 38.25 14.36 19.46
N ARG A 67 37.73 15.58 19.61
CA ARG A 67 38.23 16.51 20.62
C ARG A 67 37.80 15.98 21.98
N ALA A 68 38.73 15.95 22.93
CA ALA A 68 38.46 15.54 24.31
C ALA A 68 37.25 16.32 24.87
N ILE A 69 36.26 15.59 25.36
CA ILE A 69 35.00 16.10 25.91
C ILE A 69 35.31 16.80 27.23
N ASP A 70 34.92 18.07 27.37
CA ASP A 70 34.79 18.74 28.66
C ASP A 70 33.61 18.12 29.41
N PRO A 71 33.82 17.42 30.53
CA PRO A 71 32.76 16.72 31.25
C PRO A 71 31.77 17.66 31.95
N THR A 72 31.92 18.99 31.85
CA THR A 72 31.09 19.97 32.56
C THR A 72 30.12 20.75 31.66
N ALA A 73 30.15 20.56 30.34
CA ALA A 73 29.24 21.25 29.43
C ALA A 73 27.89 20.50 29.28
N PRO A 74 26.72 21.17 29.43
CA PRO A 74 25.43 20.55 29.17
C PRO A 74 25.30 20.25 27.68
N LEU A 75 25.16 18.97 27.33
CA LEU A 75 25.04 18.48 25.96
C LEU A 75 23.71 18.91 25.34
N ALA A 76 23.74 19.96 24.51
CA ALA A 76 22.67 20.28 23.58
C ALA A 76 22.95 19.60 22.23
N GLY A 77 22.22 18.52 21.94
CA GLY A 77 21.74 18.26 20.57
C GLY A 77 22.64 17.59 19.52
N ASP A 78 23.65 16.80 19.87
CA ASP A 78 24.44 16.09 18.85
C ASP A 78 23.79 14.76 18.40
N LEU A 79 23.57 14.62 17.09
CA LEU A 79 23.17 13.39 16.41
C LEU A 79 24.41 12.50 16.18
N TRP A 80 24.45 11.34 16.82
CA TRP A 80 25.54 10.37 16.68
C TRP A 80 25.11 9.22 15.76
N TYR A 81 25.95 8.89 14.77
CA TYR A 81 25.78 7.70 13.93
C TYR A 81 26.85 6.68 14.29
N ASN A 82 26.47 5.56 14.91
CA ASN A 82 27.38 4.44 15.16
C ASN A 82 27.27 3.45 13.99
N SER A 83 28.33 3.37 13.16
CA SER A 83 28.40 2.46 12.01
C SER A 83 28.38 0.98 12.38
N ALA A 84 28.73 0.62 13.63
CA ALA A 84 28.76 -0.77 14.09
C ALA A 84 27.37 -1.30 14.50
N GLU A 85 26.45 -0.43 14.93
CA GLU A 85 25.15 -0.84 15.47
C GLU A 85 23.96 -0.38 14.60
N LYS A 86 24.22 0.42 13.56
CA LYS A 86 23.22 1.11 12.72
C LYS A 86 22.20 1.96 13.48
N LEU A 87 22.30 2.13 14.80
CA LEU A 87 21.31 2.84 15.62
C LEU A 87 21.22 4.32 15.24
N VAL A 88 19.99 4.81 15.02
CA VAL A 88 19.69 6.25 14.90
C VAL A 88 19.13 6.70 16.23
N LYS A 89 19.78 7.67 16.86
CA LYS A 89 19.31 8.28 18.11
C LYS A 89 18.52 9.54 17.75
N TYR A 90 17.24 9.60 18.10
CA TYR A 90 16.45 10.82 17.96
C TYR A 90 16.75 11.76 19.14
N ALA A 91 16.41 13.05 18.98
CA ALA A 91 16.68 14.10 19.97
C ALA A 91 16.00 13.87 21.33
N ASP A 92 15.07 12.92 21.43
CA ASP A 92 14.39 12.49 22.65
C ASP A 92 15.17 11.42 23.46
N GLY A 93 16.33 10.98 22.96
CA GLY A 93 17.20 10.00 23.62
C GLY A 93 16.79 8.54 23.42
N ASN A 94 15.72 8.25 22.69
CA ASN A 94 15.31 6.88 22.40
C ASN A 94 16.20 6.26 21.32
N MET A 95 16.90 5.17 21.68
CA MET A 95 17.62 4.31 20.74
C MET A 95 16.61 3.30 20.19
N THR A 96 16.18 3.48 18.95
CA THR A 96 15.43 2.43 18.23
C THR A 96 16.42 1.67 17.36
N THR A 97 16.43 0.34 17.48
CA THR A 97 17.06 -0.52 16.46
C THR A 97 16.44 -0.16 15.13
N PRO A 98 17.23 0.17 14.09
CA PRO A 98 16.68 0.43 12.77
C PRO A 98 15.84 -0.77 12.39
N LEU A 99 14.64 -0.51 11.86
CA LEU A 99 13.88 -1.55 11.23
C LEU A 99 14.80 -2.24 10.22
N ALA A 100 14.85 -3.56 10.28
CA ALA A 100 15.63 -4.31 9.32
C ALA A 100 15.18 -3.89 7.92
N GLU A 101 16.10 -3.39 7.10
CA GLU A 101 15.80 -2.97 5.72
C GLU A 101 15.31 -4.15 4.87
N THR A 102 15.57 -5.39 5.31
CA THR A 102 15.24 -6.61 4.60
C THR A 102 14.91 -7.74 5.57
N THR A 103 13.91 -8.56 5.23
CA THR A 103 13.66 -9.84 5.94
C THR A 103 14.82 -10.81 5.71
N ASN A 104 15.40 -11.34 6.79
CA ASN A 104 16.47 -12.36 6.76
C ASN A 104 15.96 -13.80 7.00
N ALA A 105 14.73 -13.94 7.47
CA ALA A 105 14.00 -15.19 7.66
C ALA A 105 12.49 -14.90 7.56
N ALA A 106 11.67 -15.96 7.62
CA ALA A 106 10.22 -15.78 7.75
C ALA A 106 9.89 -15.00 9.03
N LEU A 107 8.92 -14.09 8.94
CA LEU A 107 8.51 -13.21 10.03
C LEU A 107 7.04 -13.44 10.35
N THR A 108 6.70 -13.62 11.62
CA THR A 108 5.31 -13.65 12.08
C THR A 108 5.09 -12.53 13.07
N LEU A 109 4.07 -11.71 12.79
CA LEU A 109 3.63 -10.61 13.63
C LEU A 109 2.23 -10.91 14.16
N TYR A 110 1.94 -10.47 15.37
CA TYR A 110 0.67 -10.69 16.06
C TYR A 110 0.00 -9.36 16.37
N VAL A 111 -1.29 -9.26 16.10
CA VAL A 111 -2.13 -8.10 16.38
C VAL A 111 -3.27 -8.51 17.30
N ASN A 112 -3.49 -7.76 18.38
CA ASN A 112 -4.64 -7.94 19.25
C ASN A 112 -5.21 -6.57 19.66
N GLY A 113 -6.41 -6.25 19.18
CA GLY A 113 -7.02 -4.93 19.44
C GLY A 113 -7.43 -4.70 20.90
N THR A 114 -7.56 -5.75 21.70
CA THR A 114 -8.02 -5.67 23.11
C THR A 114 -6.87 -5.66 24.08
N THR A 115 -5.87 -6.53 23.90
CA THR A 115 -4.75 -6.72 24.85
C THR A 115 -3.39 -6.32 24.29
N GLY A 116 -3.31 -5.95 23.01
CA GLY A 116 -2.07 -5.52 22.38
C GLY A 116 -1.69 -4.08 22.77
N ASP A 117 -0.41 -3.76 22.60
CA ASP A 117 0.16 -2.42 22.79
C ASP A 117 1.08 -2.12 21.60
N ASN A 118 0.96 -0.94 20.98
CA ASN A 118 1.79 -0.56 19.84
C ASN A 118 3.28 -0.34 20.19
N ASN A 119 3.63 -0.33 21.48
CA ASN A 119 5.01 -0.37 21.94
C ASN A 119 5.59 -1.79 21.97
N ASN A 120 4.76 -2.83 21.81
CA ASN A 120 5.24 -4.20 21.75
C ASN A 120 5.94 -4.50 20.42
N SER A 121 6.76 -5.56 20.43
CA SER A 121 7.49 -6.03 19.25
C SER A 121 6.61 -6.72 18.20
N GLY A 122 5.42 -7.19 18.58
CA GLY A 122 4.54 -7.97 17.71
C GLY A 122 5.02 -9.41 17.44
N LEU A 123 6.16 -9.86 17.98
CA LEU A 123 6.78 -11.14 17.59
C LEU A 123 6.15 -12.38 18.22
N THR A 124 5.33 -12.21 19.26
CA THR A 124 4.59 -13.29 19.93
C THR A 124 3.17 -12.84 20.23
N SER A 125 2.26 -13.77 20.48
CA SER A 125 0.89 -13.46 20.89
C SER A 125 0.82 -12.69 22.22
N GLY A 126 1.73 -12.97 23.16
CA GLY A 126 1.83 -12.25 24.44
C GLY A 126 2.43 -10.85 24.33
N THR A 127 3.10 -10.55 23.21
CA THR A 127 3.67 -9.24 22.89
C THR A 127 3.07 -8.72 21.57
N ALA A 128 1.76 -8.93 21.36
CA ALA A 128 1.07 -8.48 20.16
C ALA A 128 0.99 -6.95 20.11
N VAL A 129 1.04 -6.37 18.91
CA VAL A 129 0.74 -4.94 18.73
C VAL A 129 -0.76 -4.70 18.76
N GLN A 130 -1.18 -3.48 19.07
CA GLN A 130 -2.60 -3.14 19.20
C GLN A 130 -3.28 -2.99 17.84
N THR A 131 -2.65 -2.28 16.91
CA THR A 131 -3.25 -1.94 15.61
C THR A 131 -2.66 -2.76 14.47
N ILE A 132 -3.48 -2.99 13.44
CA ILE A 132 -3.05 -3.70 12.23
C ILE A 132 -1.98 -2.88 11.50
N GLN A 133 -2.13 -1.54 11.43
CA GLN A 133 -1.13 -0.68 10.81
C GLN A 133 0.23 -0.79 11.50
N LYS A 134 0.28 -0.85 12.84
CA LYS A 134 1.56 -1.00 13.53
C LYS A 134 2.28 -2.28 13.10
N ALA A 135 1.55 -3.39 12.91
CA ALA A 135 2.16 -4.61 12.38
C ALA A 135 2.63 -4.43 10.93
N VAL A 136 1.88 -3.72 10.08
CA VAL A 136 2.31 -3.39 8.71
C VAL A 136 3.59 -2.53 8.72
N ASP A 137 3.71 -1.59 9.65
CA ASP A 137 4.88 -0.71 9.80
C ASP A 137 6.12 -1.48 10.27
N LEU A 138 5.93 -2.58 11.00
CA LEU A 138 7.01 -3.49 11.42
C LEU A 138 7.49 -4.41 10.28
N VAL A 139 6.77 -4.48 9.16
CA VAL A 139 7.22 -5.24 7.98
C VAL A 139 8.39 -4.51 7.32
N PRO A 140 9.56 -5.16 7.14
CA PRO A 140 10.68 -4.60 6.40
C PRO A 140 10.31 -4.06 5.02
N PRO A 141 10.91 -2.94 4.57
CA PRO A 141 10.71 -2.43 3.21
C PRO A 141 11.02 -3.45 2.12
N ILE A 142 12.03 -4.31 2.32
CA ILE A 142 12.38 -5.38 1.37
C ILE A 142 11.97 -6.76 1.94
N VAL A 143 11.03 -7.42 1.26
CA VAL A 143 10.46 -8.70 1.70
C VAL A 143 10.99 -9.83 0.80
N ARG A 144 11.97 -10.59 1.30
CA ARG A 144 12.57 -11.77 0.64
C ARG A 144 11.98 -13.09 1.14
N HIS A 145 11.37 -13.08 2.31
CA HIS A 145 10.81 -14.24 2.97
C HIS A 145 9.32 -14.00 3.27
N ALA A 146 8.60 -15.06 3.62
CA ALA A 146 7.20 -14.96 4.01
C ALA A 146 7.04 -14.11 5.28
N VAL A 147 6.14 -13.13 5.22
CA VAL A 147 5.70 -12.33 6.37
C VAL A 147 4.24 -12.64 6.62
N THR A 148 3.90 -13.04 7.84
CA THR A 148 2.53 -13.30 8.27
C THR A 148 2.13 -12.32 9.37
N ILE A 149 1.01 -11.64 9.21
CA ILE A 149 0.38 -10.80 10.24
C ILE A 149 -0.87 -11.54 10.71
N ASN A 150 -0.80 -12.15 11.89
CA ASN A 150 -1.90 -12.86 12.54
C ASN A 150 -2.73 -11.88 13.37
N ILE A 151 -4.00 -11.74 13.02
CA ILE A 151 -4.94 -10.85 13.70
C ILE A 151 -5.84 -11.68 14.61
N ALA A 152 -5.80 -11.39 15.91
CA ALA A 152 -6.69 -12.01 16.88
C ALA A 152 -8.15 -11.61 16.64
N ALA A 153 -9.09 -12.42 17.15
CA ALA A 153 -10.50 -12.08 17.10
C ALA A 153 -10.77 -10.73 17.80
N GLY A 154 -11.59 -9.88 17.19
CA GLY A 154 -11.90 -8.56 17.67
C GLY A 154 -12.49 -7.63 16.62
N VAL A 155 -12.88 -6.44 17.05
CA VAL A 155 -13.32 -5.37 16.16
C VAL A 155 -12.28 -4.24 16.11
N TYR A 156 -11.77 -4.00 14.92
CA TYR A 156 -10.70 -3.06 14.61
C TYR A 156 -11.28 -1.80 13.97
N ARG A 157 -11.35 -0.73 14.77
CA ARG A 157 -11.83 0.61 14.37
C ARG A 157 -10.71 1.60 14.19
N ASP A 158 -9.72 1.55 15.08
CA ASP A 158 -8.53 2.34 14.92
C ASP A 158 -7.60 1.63 13.93
N LEU A 159 -7.62 2.13 12.70
CA LEU A 159 -6.81 1.56 11.63
C LEU A 159 -5.40 2.14 11.60
N GLY A 160 -5.08 3.18 12.40
CA GLY A 160 -3.73 3.71 12.58
C GLY A 160 -3.00 4.30 11.37
N GLY A 161 -3.46 4.09 10.13
CA GLY A 161 -2.78 4.53 8.92
C GLY A 161 -3.18 5.91 8.41
N ALA A 162 -2.38 6.44 7.47
CA ALA A 162 -2.68 7.68 6.77
C ALA A 162 -4.07 7.62 6.13
N SER A 163 -4.90 8.64 6.37
CA SER A 163 -6.31 8.68 5.94
C SER A 163 -7.22 7.60 6.55
N SER A 164 -6.85 7.04 7.72
CA SER A 164 -7.64 6.06 8.47
C SER A 164 -7.91 4.75 7.71
N ASN A 165 -6.94 4.23 6.96
CA ASN A 165 -6.98 2.89 6.34
C ASN A 165 -5.85 2.03 6.92
N VAL A 166 -5.94 0.71 6.79
CA VAL A 166 -4.72 -0.13 6.84
C VAL A 166 -3.98 0.06 5.51
N TYR A 167 -2.92 0.86 5.53
CA TYR A 167 -2.17 1.28 4.35
C TYR A 167 -0.92 0.42 4.16
N ILE A 168 -0.92 -0.37 3.08
CA ILE A 168 0.18 -1.26 2.72
C ILE A 168 0.84 -0.67 1.48
N ALA A 169 1.94 0.05 1.72
CA ALA A 169 2.73 0.72 0.70
C ALA A 169 4.21 0.62 1.01
N ASP A 170 5.02 0.98 0.02
CA ASP A 170 6.48 1.09 0.14
C ASP A 170 7.12 -0.24 0.59
N LYS A 171 6.58 -1.35 0.07
CA LYS A 171 7.12 -2.70 0.26
C LYS A 171 7.53 -3.27 -1.09
N SER A 172 8.79 -3.69 -1.19
CA SER A 172 9.33 -4.43 -2.34
C SER A 172 9.34 -5.91 -1.99
N VAL A 173 8.35 -6.63 -2.50
CA VAL A 173 8.23 -8.08 -2.32
C VAL A 173 8.97 -8.76 -3.47
N LEU A 174 10.05 -9.48 -3.13
CA LEU A 174 10.91 -10.18 -4.09
C LEU A 174 10.42 -11.63 -4.28
N ALA A 175 10.97 -12.34 -5.28
CA ALA A 175 10.37 -13.56 -5.84
C ALA A 175 9.88 -14.65 -4.85
N THR A 176 10.56 -14.84 -3.73
CA THR A 176 10.16 -15.82 -2.69
C THR A 176 9.45 -15.20 -1.48
N GLY A 177 9.37 -13.88 -1.43
CA GLY A 177 8.71 -13.13 -0.37
C GLY A 177 7.20 -13.07 -0.56
N SER A 178 6.50 -12.85 0.54
CA SER A 178 5.06 -12.59 0.53
C SER A 178 4.67 -11.82 1.79
N ILE A 179 3.54 -11.10 1.71
CA ILE A 179 2.91 -10.49 2.89
C ILE A 179 1.51 -11.09 3.00
N THR A 180 1.26 -11.84 4.07
CA THR A 180 -0.05 -12.45 4.32
C THR A 180 -0.65 -11.85 5.58
N ILE A 181 -1.86 -11.32 5.49
CA ILE A 181 -2.65 -10.84 6.62
C ILE A 181 -3.78 -11.84 6.87
N VAL A 182 -3.82 -12.42 8.06
CA VAL A 182 -4.70 -13.55 8.37
C VAL A 182 -5.54 -13.22 9.60
N GLY A 183 -6.86 -13.26 9.42
CA GLY A 183 -7.84 -13.30 10.50
C GLY A 183 -8.39 -14.71 10.71
N ASP A 184 -9.71 -14.85 10.75
CA ASP A 184 -10.40 -16.14 10.90
C ASP A 184 -11.02 -16.57 9.56
N VAL A 185 -10.35 -17.50 8.89
CA VAL A 185 -10.76 -18.01 7.56
C VAL A 185 -12.09 -18.78 7.61
N ALA A 186 -12.41 -19.39 8.75
CA ALA A 186 -13.65 -20.14 8.92
C ALA A 186 -14.82 -19.20 9.26
N THR A 187 -14.56 -18.18 10.08
CA THR A 187 -15.57 -17.22 10.55
C THR A 187 -15.05 -15.79 10.42
N PRO A 188 -15.07 -15.18 9.22
CA PRO A 188 -14.45 -13.87 8.98
C PRO A 188 -14.99 -12.74 9.87
N SER A 189 -16.21 -12.85 10.38
CA SER A 189 -16.79 -11.89 11.33
C SER A 189 -16.09 -11.86 12.69
N ASN A 190 -15.32 -12.90 13.05
CA ASN A 190 -14.51 -12.89 14.26
C ASN A 190 -13.38 -11.86 14.19
N VAL A 191 -12.91 -11.51 12.99
CA VAL A 191 -11.94 -10.44 12.76
C VAL A 191 -12.59 -9.38 11.88
N ARG A 192 -13.17 -8.37 12.52
CA ARG A 192 -13.92 -7.30 11.84
C ARG A 192 -13.11 -6.02 11.77
N VAL A 193 -12.79 -5.58 10.57
CA VAL A 193 -12.18 -4.28 10.25
C VAL A 193 -13.30 -3.35 9.76
N THR A 194 -13.61 -2.29 10.51
CA THR A 194 -14.83 -1.50 10.28
C THR A 194 -14.55 -0.01 10.14
N GLY A 195 -15.21 0.62 9.17
CA GLY A 195 -15.04 2.04 8.86
C GLY A 195 -15.96 2.97 9.64
N ASN A 196 -16.88 2.44 10.45
CA ASN A 196 -17.75 3.24 11.32
C ASN A 196 -17.08 3.64 12.65
N ALA A 197 -17.60 4.68 13.30
CA ALA A 197 -17.06 5.18 14.57
C ALA A 197 -17.42 4.28 15.77
N SER A 198 -18.60 3.64 15.73
CA SER A 198 -19.19 2.90 16.85
C SER A 198 -20.10 1.79 16.33
N GLU A 199 -20.52 0.85 17.18
CA GLU A 199 -21.57 -0.12 16.83
C GLU A 199 -22.96 0.53 16.74
N VAL A 200 -23.17 1.65 17.46
CA VAL A 200 -24.47 2.35 17.49
C VAL A 200 -24.69 3.21 16.25
N ASP A 201 -23.60 3.78 15.71
CA ASP A 201 -23.64 4.62 14.51
C ASP A 201 -22.97 3.88 13.35
N PRO A 202 -23.75 3.32 12.41
CA PRO A 202 -23.21 2.61 11.26
C PRO A 202 -22.62 3.54 10.19
N THR A 203 -22.63 4.86 10.40
CA THR A 203 -22.14 5.83 9.42
C THR A 203 -20.67 5.58 9.09
N PRO A 204 -20.35 5.28 7.82
CA PRO A 204 -18.97 5.15 7.37
C PRO A 204 -18.20 6.46 7.49
N ILE A 205 -17.04 6.44 8.15
CA ILE A 205 -16.17 7.63 8.29
C ILE A 205 -14.75 7.41 7.73
N ARG A 206 -14.45 6.21 7.23
CA ARG A 206 -13.13 5.83 6.70
C ARG A 206 -13.25 5.37 5.25
N ALA A 207 -12.28 5.71 4.42
CA ALA A 207 -12.33 5.43 2.99
C ALA A 207 -12.26 3.94 2.68
N ASN A 208 -11.28 3.23 3.24
CA ASN A 208 -11.04 1.83 2.94
C ASN A 208 -10.65 1.03 4.20
N GLY A 209 -10.95 -0.26 4.20
CA GLY A 209 -10.41 -1.18 5.21
C GLY A 209 -8.93 -1.41 4.98
N PHE A 210 -8.61 -2.05 3.86
CA PHE A 210 -7.25 -2.21 3.38
C PHE A 210 -7.03 -1.41 2.11
N PHE A 211 -5.97 -0.61 2.09
CA PHE A 211 -5.52 0.08 0.89
C PHE A 211 -4.09 -0.37 0.56
N VAL A 212 -3.97 -1.20 -0.48
CA VAL A 212 -2.69 -1.67 -1.00
C VAL A 212 -2.30 -0.82 -2.19
N TYR A 213 -1.19 -0.10 -2.06
CA TYR A 213 -0.72 0.84 -3.06
C TYR A 213 0.67 0.48 -3.55
N ASN A 214 0.79 0.15 -4.83
CA ASN A 214 2.09 -0.13 -5.47
C ASN A 214 2.89 -1.25 -4.76
N VAL A 215 2.19 -2.28 -4.28
CA VAL A 215 2.79 -3.46 -3.65
C VAL A 215 2.26 -4.72 -4.33
N TYR A 216 3.13 -5.69 -4.55
CA TYR A 216 2.80 -6.98 -5.17
C TYR A 216 3.00 -8.11 -4.16
N GLY A 217 2.29 -9.24 -4.31
CA GLY A 217 2.47 -10.40 -3.44
C GLY A 217 1.82 -10.26 -2.05
N VAL A 218 0.70 -9.54 -1.98
CA VAL A 218 -0.10 -9.39 -0.75
C VAL A 218 -1.27 -10.36 -0.77
N SER A 219 -1.51 -11.06 0.34
CA SER A 219 -2.69 -11.90 0.55
C SER A 219 -3.42 -11.46 1.82
N ILE A 220 -4.75 -11.36 1.76
CA ILE A 220 -5.62 -11.05 2.91
C ILE A 220 -6.65 -12.17 3.05
N ARG A 221 -6.77 -12.73 4.26
CA ARG A 221 -7.53 -13.97 4.47
C ARG A 221 -8.41 -13.90 5.71
N GLY A 222 -9.69 -14.27 5.60
CA GLY A 222 -10.55 -14.47 6.76
C GLY A 222 -10.92 -13.20 7.53
N ILE A 223 -11.20 -12.10 6.82
CA ILE A 223 -11.50 -10.82 7.46
C ILE A 223 -12.82 -10.26 6.93
N LEU A 224 -13.64 -9.74 7.85
CA LEU A 224 -14.81 -8.92 7.53
C LEU A 224 -14.40 -7.45 7.45
N CYS A 225 -14.53 -6.84 6.27
CA CYS A 225 -14.38 -5.41 6.03
C CYS A 225 -15.74 -4.74 5.80
N ASN A 226 -16.19 -3.86 6.70
CA ASN A 226 -17.49 -3.21 6.54
C ASN A 226 -17.56 -1.72 6.91
N TYR A 227 -18.60 -1.05 6.44
CA TYR A 227 -18.89 0.36 6.73
C TYR A 227 -17.77 1.33 6.32
N PHE A 228 -17.18 1.14 5.13
CA PHE A 228 -16.23 2.08 4.52
C PHE A 228 -16.91 3.00 3.50
N THR A 229 -16.47 4.26 3.40
CA THR A 229 -17.03 5.26 2.47
C THR A 229 -16.67 4.99 1.02
N LEU A 230 -15.65 4.16 0.75
CA LEU A 230 -15.30 3.70 -0.59
C LEU A 230 -15.34 2.18 -0.70
N SER A 231 -14.41 1.45 -0.05
CA SER A 231 -14.33 0.00 -0.24
C SER A 231 -13.75 -0.80 0.93
N GLY A 232 -14.15 -2.07 1.08
CA GLY A 232 -13.55 -2.94 2.10
C GLY A 232 -12.06 -3.21 1.83
N VAL A 233 -11.73 -3.54 0.58
CA VAL A 233 -10.35 -3.69 0.11
C VAL A 233 -10.16 -2.95 -1.20
N ARG A 234 -9.10 -2.13 -1.27
CA ARG A 234 -8.65 -1.44 -2.47
C ARG A 234 -7.24 -1.86 -2.85
N ALA A 235 -7.08 -2.43 -4.03
CA ALA A 235 -5.80 -2.61 -4.71
C ALA A 235 -5.62 -1.50 -5.75
N TYR A 236 -4.51 -0.78 -5.69
CA TYR A 236 -4.17 0.28 -6.64
C TYR A 236 -2.72 0.13 -7.10
N LYS A 237 -2.52 -0.18 -8.39
CA LYS A 237 -1.22 -0.63 -8.92
C LYS A 237 -0.64 -1.80 -8.12
N ALA A 238 -1.49 -2.73 -7.68
CA ALA A 238 -1.09 -3.75 -6.70
C ALA A 238 -1.57 -5.16 -7.10
N ASN A 239 -0.84 -6.19 -6.62
CA ASN A 239 -1.32 -7.58 -6.68
C ASN A 239 -1.78 -8.01 -5.29
N VAL A 240 -3.10 -8.19 -5.14
CA VAL A 240 -3.74 -8.54 -3.88
C VAL A 240 -4.62 -9.75 -4.06
N ASP A 241 -4.36 -10.80 -3.30
CA ASP A 241 -5.18 -12.01 -3.27
C ASP A 241 -6.07 -12.03 -2.03
N LEU A 242 -7.32 -12.44 -2.21
CA LEU A 242 -8.30 -12.51 -1.12
C LEU A 242 -8.79 -13.94 -0.96
N THR A 243 -8.87 -14.41 0.27
CA THR A 243 -9.41 -15.75 0.57
C THR A 243 -10.36 -15.70 1.76
N SER A 244 -11.58 -16.17 1.59
CA SER A 244 -12.59 -16.18 2.65
C SER A 244 -12.79 -14.80 3.31
N CYS A 245 -12.65 -13.71 2.56
CA CYS A 245 -12.92 -12.38 3.06
C CYS A 245 -14.37 -11.99 2.81
N VAL A 246 -14.93 -11.16 3.69
CA VAL A 246 -16.28 -10.60 3.53
C VAL A 246 -16.16 -9.08 3.43
N CYS A 247 -16.63 -8.47 2.35
CA CYS A 247 -16.66 -7.02 2.19
C CYS A 247 -18.11 -6.54 2.06
N SER A 248 -18.66 -5.95 3.12
CA SER A 248 -20.10 -5.66 3.17
C SER A 248 -20.45 -4.29 3.72
N ASN A 249 -21.65 -3.79 3.39
CA ASN A 249 -22.16 -2.52 3.92
C ASN A 249 -21.21 -1.33 3.68
N ASN A 250 -20.43 -1.35 2.61
CA ASN A 250 -19.58 -0.23 2.20
C ASN A 250 -20.38 0.72 1.31
N SER A 251 -20.14 2.02 1.40
CA SER A 251 -20.91 3.04 0.68
C SER A 251 -20.77 2.97 -0.84
N VAL A 252 -19.74 2.30 -1.37
CA VAL A 252 -19.55 2.16 -2.82
C VAL A 252 -19.24 0.71 -3.22
N TYR A 253 -18.04 0.21 -2.96
CA TYR A 253 -17.61 -1.10 -3.46
C TYR A 253 -17.36 -2.08 -2.31
N GLY A 254 -17.60 -3.36 -2.54
CA GLY A 254 -17.06 -4.39 -1.64
C GLY A 254 -15.54 -4.45 -1.79
N MET A 255 -15.10 -4.81 -2.99
CA MET A 255 -13.69 -4.95 -3.37
C MET A 255 -13.40 -4.13 -4.63
N LEU A 256 -12.30 -3.39 -4.63
CA LEU A 256 -11.90 -2.51 -5.73
C LEU A 256 -10.48 -2.85 -6.19
N TYR A 257 -10.33 -3.26 -7.44
CA TYR A 257 -9.05 -3.39 -8.13
C TYR A 257 -8.95 -2.31 -9.19
N ASP A 258 -7.96 -1.44 -9.06
CA ASP A 258 -7.83 -0.24 -9.87
C ASP A 258 -6.41 -0.05 -10.38
N LEU A 259 -6.29 0.54 -11.57
CA LEU A 259 -5.05 0.97 -12.22
C LEU A 259 -3.97 -0.14 -12.27
N PHE A 260 -4.12 -1.06 -13.23
CA PHE A 260 -3.19 -2.18 -13.46
C PHE A 260 -3.08 -3.18 -12.30
N SER A 261 -4.07 -3.24 -11.42
CA SER A 261 -4.05 -4.17 -10.30
C SER A 261 -4.43 -5.58 -10.74
N ARG A 262 -3.98 -6.58 -9.97
CA ARG A 262 -4.33 -7.99 -10.21
C ARG A 262 -4.71 -8.70 -8.93
N GLY A 263 -5.51 -9.76 -9.04
CA GLY A 263 -5.82 -10.57 -7.86
C GLY A 263 -6.58 -11.85 -8.16
N TRP A 264 -6.37 -12.83 -7.30
CA TRP A 264 -7.19 -14.02 -7.17
C TRP A 264 -8.10 -13.90 -5.95
N LEU A 265 -9.39 -14.11 -6.14
CA LEU A 265 -10.39 -14.05 -5.07
C LEU A 265 -10.97 -15.46 -4.94
N THR A 266 -10.85 -16.06 -3.76
CA THR A 266 -11.32 -17.42 -3.50
C THR A 266 -12.26 -17.43 -2.31
N SER A 267 -13.49 -17.93 -2.51
CA SER A 267 -14.49 -18.05 -1.43
C SER A 267 -14.79 -16.73 -0.72
N CYS A 268 -14.64 -15.60 -1.41
CA CYS A 268 -14.93 -14.28 -0.86
C CYS A 268 -16.41 -13.94 -1.01
N THR A 269 -16.92 -13.11 -0.11
CA THR A 269 -18.27 -12.55 -0.20
C THR A 269 -18.21 -11.04 -0.29
N ALA A 270 -18.94 -10.43 -1.21
CA ALA A 270 -19.20 -9.00 -1.20
C ALA A 270 -20.69 -8.71 -1.36
N ASN A 271 -21.29 -8.12 -0.33
CA ASN A 271 -22.73 -7.94 -0.26
C ASN A 271 -23.16 -6.62 0.40
N SER A 272 -24.36 -6.16 0.04
CA SER A 272 -24.94 -4.95 0.65
C SER A 272 -24.07 -3.71 0.47
N ASN A 273 -23.29 -3.61 -0.61
CA ASN A 273 -22.48 -2.43 -0.92
C ASN A 273 -23.26 -1.44 -1.81
N GLY A 274 -22.95 -0.15 -1.68
CA GLY A 274 -23.67 0.96 -2.30
C GLY A 274 -23.63 1.00 -3.83
N ASN A 275 -22.73 0.25 -4.46
CA ASN A 275 -22.62 0.10 -5.90
C ASN A 275 -22.28 -1.36 -6.27
N ALA A 276 -21.01 -1.70 -6.48
CA ALA A 276 -20.63 -3.03 -6.95
C ALA A 276 -20.06 -3.92 -5.83
N GLY A 277 -20.34 -5.23 -5.87
CA GLY A 277 -19.67 -6.19 -4.99
C GLY A 277 -18.17 -6.25 -5.29
N LEU A 278 -17.82 -6.44 -6.57
CA LEU A 278 -16.46 -6.37 -7.09
C LEU A 278 -16.38 -5.37 -8.24
N MET A 279 -15.47 -4.42 -8.13
CA MET A 279 -15.12 -3.45 -9.16
C MET A 279 -13.72 -3.72 -9.72
N ILE A 280 -13.62 -3.89 -11.04
CA ILE A 280 -12.38 -4.14 -11.76
C ILE A 280 -12.19 -3.01 -12.78
N ASN A 281 -11.19 -2.15 -12.53
CA ASN A 281 -11.08 -0.86 -13.18
C ASN A 281 -9.70 -0.63 -13.80
N THR A 282 -9.67 0.14 -14.90
CA THR A 282 -8.44 0.67 -15.52
C THR A 282 -7.36 -0.39 -15.76
N MET A 283 -7.59 -1.27 -16.75
CA MET A 283 -6.64 -2.31 -17.17
C MET A 283 -6.23 -3.28 -16.05
N SER A 284 -7.12 -3.50 -15.08
CA SER A 284 -6.90 -4.47 -14.00
C SER A 284 -7.37 -5.87 -14.42
N SER A 285 -6.86 -6.93 -13.76
CA SER A 285 -7.20 -8.33 -14.08
C SER A 285 -7.49 -9.13 -12.82
N VAL A 286 -8.72 -9.62 -12.67
CA VAL A 286 -9.15 -10.28 -11.43
C VAL A 286 -9.88 -11.59 -11.71
N ASN A 287 -9.55 -12.63 -10.94
CA ASN A 287 -10.09 -13.97 -11.10
C ASN A 287 -10.86 -14.41 -9.86
N PRO A 288 -12.16 -14.09 -9.74
CA PRO A 288 -13.00 -14.61 -8.66
C PRO A 288 -13.44 -16.05 -8.92
N THR A 289 -13.23 -16.91 -7.94
CA THR A 289 -13.61 -18.33 -7.95
C THR A 289 -14.39 -18.68 -6.68
N SER A 290 -15.56 -19.30 -6.84
CA SER A 290 -16.42 -19.69 -5.71
C SER A 290 -16.78 -18.53 -4.78
N CYS A 291 -16.85 -17.31 -5.32
CA CYS A 291 -17.20 -16.10 -4.58
C CYS A 291 -18.71 -15.85 -4.60
N THR A 292 -19.20 -15.06 -3.63
CA THR A 292 -20.59 -14.60 -3.58
C THR A 292 -20.67 -13.08 -3.74
N PHE A 293 -21.43 -12.61 -4.72
CA PHE A 293 -21.66 -11.19 -5.00
C PHE A 293 -23.15 -10.89 -4.98
N SER A 294 -23.67 -10.36 -3.87
CA SER A 294 -25.13 -10.29 -3.67
C SER A 294 -25.64 -9.03 -3.00
N SER A 295 -26.90 -8.66 -3.25
CA SER A 295 -27.57 -7.55 -2.56
C SER A 295 -26.82 -6.21 -2.63
N ASN A 296 -25.97 -6.01 -3.63
CA ASN A 296 -25.33 -4.71 -3.87
C ASN A 296 -26.32 -3.82 -4.63
N THR A 297 -26.39 -2.52 -4.34
CA THR A 297 -27.36 -1.62 -5.00
C THR A 297 -27.08 -1.43 -6.49
N GLY A 298 -25.84 -1.64 -6.93
CA GLY A 298 -25.42 -1.69 -8.33
C GLY A 298 -25.28 -3.13 -8.83
N SER A 299 -24.14 -3.46 -9.45
CA SER A 299 -23.91 -4.79 -10.04
C SER A 299 -23.18 -5.75 -9.08
N GLY A 300 -23.33 -7.06 -9.26
CA GLY A 300 -22.54 -8.02 -8.50
C GLY A 300 -21.04 -7.89 -8.82
N VAL A 301 -20.70 -7.99 -10.10
CA VAL A 301 -19.36 -7.75 -10.65
C VAL A 301 -19.44 -6.69 -11.75
N TRP A 302 -18.59 -5.67 -11.67
CA TRP A 302 -18.45 -4.64 -12.68
C TRP A 302 -17.00 -4.54 -13.14
N CYS A 303 -16.77 -4.78 -14.44
CA CYS A 303 -15.47 -4.66 -15.08
C CYS A 303 -15.49 -3.58 -16.17
N GLN A 304 -14.50 -2.70 -16.19
CA GLN A 304 -14.43 -1.61 -17.17
C GLN A 304 -13.04 -1.13 -17.57
N PHE A 305 -12.97 -0.32 -18.64
CA PHE A 305 -11.76 0.33 -19.15
C PHE A 305 -10.65 -0.67 -19.49
N ALA A 306 -10.94 -1.54 -20.47
CA ALA A 306 -10.05 -2.61 -20.93
C ALA A 306 -9.59 -3.59 -19.83
N SER A 307 -10.28 -3.60 -18.69
CA SER A 307 -10.02 -4.57 -17.63
C SER A 307 -10.52 -5.96 -18.00
N GLN A 308 -10.00 -6.95 -17.27
CA GLN A 308 -10.24 -8.36 -17.54
C GLN A 308 -10.77 -9.09 -16.31
N ALA A 309 -11.69 -10.02 -16.53
CA ALA A 309 -12.18 -10.89 -15.46
C ALA A 309 -12.38 -12.33 -15.94
N TYR A 310 -11.96 -13.29 -15.12
CA TYR A 310 -12.33 -14.70 -15.27
C TYR A 310 -13.14 -15.15 -14.06
N ILE A 311 -14.47 -15.18 -14.24
CA ILE A 311 -15.43 -15.35 -13.16
C ILE A 311 -15.93 -16.78 -13.20
N GLN A 312 -15.56 -17.57 -12.20
CA GLN A 312 -15.83 -19.00 -12.17
C GLN A 312 -16.61 -19.42 -10.93
N THR A 313 -17.62 -20.28 -11.10
CA THR A 313 -18.34 -20.95 -10.01
C THR A 313 -18.86 -20.00 -8.92
N CYS A 314 -19.12 -18.74 -9.26
CA CYS A 314 -19.56 -17.72 -8.32
C CYS A 314 -21.08 -17.69 -8.20
N THR A 315 -21.58 -17.26 -7.04
CA THR A 315 -22.99 -16.96 -6.79
C THR A 315 -23.23 -15.46 -6.93
N ILE A 316 -24.02 -15.04 -7.92
CA ILE A 316 -24.21 -13.62 -8.25
C ILE A 316 -25.71 -13.28 -8.32
N THR A 317 -26.27 -12.69 -7.25
CA THR A 317 -27.72 -12.68 -7.05
C THR A 317 -28.22 -11.41 -6.38
N SER A 318 -29.49 -11.06 -6.62
CA SER A 318 -30.16 -10.00 -5.85
C SER A 318 -29.48 -8.62 -5.92
N ASN A 319 -28.72 -8.33 -6.97
CA ASN A 319 -28.08 -7.02 -7.14
C ASN A 319 -29.05 -6.04 -7.83
N GLY A 320 -29.01 -4.76 -7.46
CA GLY A 320 -29.94 -3.72 -7.91
C GLY A 320 -29.80 -3.34 -9.39
N SER A 321 -28.74 -3.79 -10.05
CA SER A 321 -28.49 -3.67 -11.48
C SER A 321 -28.21 -5.07 -12.08
N HIS A 322 -27.05 -5.28 -12.69
CA HIS A 322 -26.71 -6.54 -13.38
C HIS A 322 -26.03 -7.53 -12.43
N GLY A 323 -26.09 -8.82 -12.78
CA GLY A 323 -25.21 -9.80 -12.14
C GLY A 323 -23.74 -9.49 -12.49
N ILE A 324 -23.41 -9.60 -13.77
CA ILE A 324 -22.10 -9.28 -14.35
C ILE A 324 -22.26 -8.14 -15.36
N LEU A 325 -21.50 -7.06 -15.18
CA LEU A 325 -21.48 -5.88 -16.04
C LEU A 325 -20.09 -5.66 -16.66
N GLY A 326 -20.02 -5.64 -17.98
CA GLY A 326 -18.84 -5.26 -18.76
C GLY A 326 -19.04 -3.93 -19.45
N GLN A 327 -18.09 -3.01 -19.33
CA GLN A 327 -18.15 -1.72 -20.01
C GLN A 327 -16.79 -1.26 -20.57
N TYR A 328 -16.81 -0.33 -21.52
CA TYR A 328 -15.62 0.37 -22.03
C TYR A 328 -14.48 -0.58 -22.41
N ASN A 329 -14.77 -1.47 -23.36
CA ASN A 329 -13.83 -2.47 -23.87
C ASN A 329 -13.33 -3.49 -22.84
N ALA A 330 -14.04 -3.70 -21.72
CA ALA A 330 -13.74 -4.81 -20.82
C ALA A 330 -13.84 -6.16 -21.53
N ASN A 331 -12.97 -7.10 -21.18
CA ASN A 331 -12.97 -8.46 -21.73
C ASN A 331 -13.14 -9.48 -20.60
N MET A 332 -14.27 -10.17 -20.59
CA MET A 332 -14.62 -11.07 -19.50
C MET A 332 -15.01 -12.45 -19.98
N ASN A 333 -14.77 -13.41 -19.10
CA ASN A 333 -15.15 -14.80 -19.26
C ASN A 333 -15.95 -15.22 -18.02
N SER A 334 -17.18 -15.68 -18.21
CA SER A 334 -18.10 -16.14 -17.17
C SER A 334 -18.32 -17.64 -17.33
N VAL A 335 -17.93 -18.43 -16.32
CA VAL A 335 -17.96 -19.90 -16.39
C VAL A 335 -18.69 -20.51 -15.20
N ASN A 336 -19.73 -21.30 -15.47
CA ASN A 336 -20.45 -22.08 -14.46
C ASN A 336 -20.88 -21.28 -13.22
N ASN A 337 -21.32 -20.04 -13.42
CA ASN A 337 -21.78 -19.18 -12.33
C ASN A 337 -23.23 -19.55 -11.98
N VAL A 338 -23.57 -19.52 -10.69
CA VAL A 338 -24.88 -19.97 -10.20
C VAL A 338 -25.97 -19.08 -10.79
N ALA A 339 -26.98 -19.72 -11.38
CA ALA A 339 -28.18 -19.08 -11.91
C ALA A 339 -29.10 -18.62 -10.79
N GLY A 340 -28.68 -17.62 -10.02
CA GLY A 340 -29.51 -17.08 -8.96
C GLY A 340 -30.44 -15.98 -9.46
N ALA A 341 -31.65 -15.97 -8.90
CA ALA A 341 -32.70 -15.04 -9.27
C ALA A 341 -32.43 -13.62 -8.74
N ASN A 342 -33.16 -12.65 -9.31
CA ASN A 342 -33.39 -11.31 -8.75
C ASN A 342 -32.27 -10.28 -8.93
N ASN A 343 -31.35 -10.41 -9.89
CA ASN A 343 -30.64 -9.21 -10.34
C ASN A 343 -31.65 -8.33 -11.12
N THR A 344 -31.85 -7.07 -10.75
CA THR A 344 -32.93 -6.23 -11.31
C THR A 344 -32.75 -5.95 -12.82
N GLY A 345 -31.50 -5.97 -13.31
CA GLY A 345 -31.17 -5.84 -14.72
C GLY A 345 -31.09 -7.20 -15.42
N TYR A 346 -30.12 -7.33 -16.32
CA TYR A 346 -29.69 -8.61 -16.89
C TYR A 346 -28.81 -9.41 -15.93
N GLY A 347 -28.81 -10.73 -16.09
CA GLY A 347 -27.81 -11.60 -15.47
C GLY A 347 -26.39 -11.24 -15.90
N VAL A 348 -26.19 -11.08 -17.22
CA VAL A 348 -24.94 -10.64 -17.85
C VAL A 348 -25.22 -9.52 -18.85
N TYR A 349 -24.45 -8.43 -18.77
CA TYR A 349 -24.61 -7.28 -19.66
C TYR A 349 -23.27 -6.74 -20.14
N ALA A 350 -23.06 -6.65 -21.46
CA ALA A 350 -21.93 -5.95 -22.05
C ALA A 350 -22.40 -4.62 -22.66
N ASN A 351 -21.55 -3.60 -22.66
CA ASN A 351 -21.83 -2.33 -23.32
C ASN A 351 -20.52 -1.61 -23.66
N ARG A 352 -20.58 -0.60 -24.53
CA ARG A 352 -19.48 0.31 -24.85
C ARG A 352 -18.22 -0.45 -25.28
N GLY A 353 -18.40 -1.42 -26.19
CA GLY A 353 -17.34 -2.26 -26.75
C GLY A 353 -16.85 -3.37 -25.83
N ALA A 354 -17.46 -3.59 -24.67
CA ALA A 354 -17.11 -4.73 -23.82
C ALA A 354 -17.52 -6.06 -24.47
N GLN A 355 -16.78 -7.12 -24.16
CA GLN A 355 -17.01 -8.48 -24.61
C GLN A 355 -17.11 -9.39 -23.40
N ILE A 356 -18.13 -10.24 -23.38
CA ILE A 356 -18.32 -11.25 -22.33
C ILE A 356 -18.57 -12.59 -23.01
N SER A 357 -17.65 -13.52 -22.81
CA SER A 357 -17.83 -14.92 -23.20
C SER A 357 -18.48 -15.67 -22.04
N ILE A 358 -19.57 -16.38 -22.32
CA ILE A 358 -20.30 -17.17 -21.31
C ILE A 358 -20.15 -18.65 -21.65
N SER A 359 -19.78 -19.47 -20.67
CA SER A 359 -19.72 -20.93 -20.76
C SER A 359 -20.41 -21.56 -19.55
N GLY A 360 -21.31 -22.52 -19.79
CA GLY A 360 -22.09 -23.16 -18.74
C GLY A 360 -23.18 -22.25 -18.15
N THR A 361 -23.46 -22.41 -16.85
CA THR A 361 -24.51 -21.62 -16.18
C THR A 361 -24.09 -20.16 -16.00
N THR A 362 -25.09 -19.27 -16.01
CA THR A 362 -24.90 -17.83 -15.90
C THR A 362 -25.89 -17.24 -14.90
N PRO A 363 -25.58 -16.11 -14.23
CA PRO A 363 -26.55 -15.42 -13.38
C PRO A 363 -27.81 -15.06 -14.16
N ASN A 364 -28.95 -14.97 -13.47
CA ASN A 364 -30.21 -14.53 -14.06
C ASN A 364 -30.52 -13.09 -13.65
N GLY A 365 -31.31 -12.39 -14.47
CA GLY A 365 -31.83 -11.08 -14.14
C GLY A 365 -33.28 -10.90 -14.58
N THR A 366 -33.99 -9.94 -14.00
CA THR A 366 -35.40 -9.67 -14.31
C THR A 366 -35.61 -9.07 -15.70
N SER A 367 -34.58 -8.49 -16.30
CA SER A 367 -34.59 -8.08 -17.72
C SER A 367 -34.19 -9.21 -18.68
N GLY A 368 -33.93 -10.42 -18.18
CA GLY A 368 -33.49 -11.59 -18.95
C GLY A 368 -32.06 -12.06 -18.61
N GLY A 369 -31.62 -13.14 -19.26
CA GLY A 369 -30.30 -13.74 -19.03
C GLY A 369 -29.13 -12.88 -19.54
N THR A 370 -29.24 -12.37 -20.77
CA THR A 370 -28.18 -11.60 -21.45
C THR A 370 -28.74 -10.34 -22.11
N GLY A 371 -28.02 -9.22 -21.99
CA GLY A 371 -28.25 -8.01 -22.80
C GLY A 371 -27.03 -7.65 -23.68
N ALA A 372 -27.14 -6.58 -24.47
CA ALA A 372 -26.27 -6.21 -25.62
C ALA A 372 -24.79 -6.70 -25.59
N ASP A 373 -24.30 -7.16 -26.74
CA ASP A 373 -22.94 -7.67 -27.02
C ASP A 373 -22.40 -8.81 -26.13
N ALA A 374 -23.21 -9.38 -25.23
CA ALA A 374 -22.87 -10.61 -24.53
C ALA A 374 -22.99 -11.83 -25.48
N ALA A 375 -21.85 -12.39 -25.89
CA ALA A 375 -21.83 -13.59 -26.72
C ALA A 375 -22.02 -14.83 -25.83
N THR A 376 -23.14 -15.51 -25.99
CA THR A 376 -23.32 -16.84 -25.40
C THR A 376 -22.61 -17.86 -26.28
N PHE A 377 -21.45 -18.35 -25.84
CA PHE A 377 -20.79 -19.49 -26.48
C PHE A 377 -21.22 -20.76 -25.73
N ALA A 378 -22.27 -21.41 -26.23
CA ALA A 378 -22.66 -22.72 -25.76
C ALA A 378 -21.60 -23.75 -26.22
N ILE A 379 -20.54 -23.93 -25.43
CA ILE A 379 -19.69 -25.11 -25.56
C ILE A 379 -20.47 -26.26 -24.95
N CYS A 380 -21.15 -27.03 -25.81
CA CYS A 380 -21.67 -28.33 -25.43
C CYS A 380 -20.45 -29.21 -25.09
N GLN A 381 -20.23 -29.49 -23.80
CA GLN A 381 -19.25 -30.50 -23.37
C GLN A 381 -19.93 -31.85 -23.26
#